data_AF-A0A4Y2IJK5-F1
#
_entry.id   AF-A0A4Y2IJK5-F1
#
_cell.length_a   1.000
_cell.length_b   1.000
_cell.length_c   1.000
_cell.angle_alpha   90.00
_cell.angle_beta   90.00
_cell.angle_gamma   90.00
#
_symmetry.space_group_name_H-M   'P 1'
#
loop_
_entity.id
_entity.type
_entity.pdbx_description
1 polymer ?
#
loop_
_entity_poly.entity_id
_entity_poly.type
_entity_poly.pdbx_seq_one_letter_code
_entity_poly.pdbx_strand_id
1 'polypeptide(L)'
;MVKVEIVRKFKSWLGLGPSFESTIASVNPSNSENAIKCTGLFGFEELKEPNGLYLFQKNAYRKAEILMQEIKNEEHKCNLVMVCDEVLDTLYRVQTVANFIRLVLPKKGFGVVAKRVYFDSKRFIDRLYNDREFYYFFKKATKDKHEVLEREPIDTYALDEFLRVSENSHSILDKRKKRIAELEWDLAVGFRSPQTPDILLSRLLHE
;
A
#
# COMPACT_ATOMS: atom_id res chain seq x y z
N MET A 1 17.48 -18.45 -12.46
CA MET A 1 16.12 -18.42 -11.88
C MET A 1 16.28 -18.41 -10.36
N VAL A 2 15.97 -17.29 -9.71
CA VAL A 2 15.99 -17.20 -8.24
C VAL A 2 14.62 -17.64 -7.77
N LYS A 3 14.56 -18.75 -7.02
CA LYS A 3 13.32 -19.25 -6.40
C LYS A 3 13.12 -18.44 -5.12
N VAL A 4 12.10 -17.58 -5.07
CA VAL A 4 11.71 -16.89 -3.83
C VAL A 4 10.85 -17.86 -3.04
N GLU A 5 11.36 -18.32 -1.90
CA GLU A 5 10.63 -19.21 -1.01
C GLU A 5 9.67 -18.38 -0.15
N ILE A 6 8.39 -18.35 -0.53
CA ILE A 6 7.34 -17.64 0.22
C ILE A 6 6.90 -18.53 1.40
N VAL A 7 7.61 -18.41 2.51
CA VAL A 7 7.23 -19.06 3.77
C VAL A 7 6.15 -18.22 4.46
N ARG A 8 4.98 -18.81 4.72
CA ARG A 8 3.96 -18.22 5.62
C ARG A 8 4.59 -17.94 6.98
N LYS A 9 4.93 -16.68 7.23
CA LYS A 9 5.13 -16.17 8.58
C LYS A 9 3.88 -15.39 8.91
N PHE A 10 3.02 -15.97 9.74
CA PHE A 10 1.95 -15.24 10.41
C PHE A 10 2.63 -14.22 11.34
N LYS A 11 3.07 -13.11 10.77
CA LYS A 11 3.46 -11.94 11.53
C LYS A 11 2.16 -11.20 11.78
N SER A 12 1.96 -10.73 13.02
CA SER A 12 0.87 -9.81 13.34
C SER A 12 0.76 -8.76 12.22
N TRP A 13 -0.46 -8.28 11.93
CA TRP A 13 -0.84 -7.32 10.86
C TRP A 13 0.04 -6.06 10.67
N LEU A 14 1.12 -5.93 11.43
CA LEU A 14 2.08 -4.84 11.38
C LEU A 14 3.49 -5.28 10.99
N GLY A 15 3.85 -6.58 11.09
CA GLY A 15 5.25 -7.02 11.03
C GLY A 15 6.17 -6.38 12.09
N LEU A 16 5.61 -5.53 12.97
CA LEU A 16 6.20 -4.83 14.10
C LEU A 16 6.26 -5.78 15.30
N GLY A 17 6.77 -6.99 15.11
CA GLY A 17 6.92 -7.98 16.19
C GLY A 17 7.95 -7.54 17.25
N PRO A 18 8.77 -8.44 17.81
CA PRO A 18 9.58 -8.17 19.01
C PRO A 18 10.53 -6.94 18.93
N SER A 19 10.81 -6.39 17.74
CA SER A 19 11.52 -5.12 17.59
C SER A 19 10.76 -3.90 18.15
N PHE A 20 9.42 -3.85 18.01
CA PHE A 20 8.60 -2.76 18.54
C PHE A 20 8.49 -2.84 20.07
N GLU A 21 8.28 -4.05 20.61
CA GLU A 21 8.20 -4.32 22.04
C GLU A 21 9.55 -4.12 22.75
N SER A 22 10.66 -4.55 22.14
CA SER A 22 12.00 -4.33 22.72
C SER A 22 12.40 -2.85 22.75
N THR A 23 11.92 -2.04 21.80
CA THR A 23 12.13 -0.59 21.79
C THR A 23 11.49 0.08 23.01
N ILE A 24 10.31 -0.41 23.44
CA ILE A 24 9.63 0.09 24.65
C ILE A 24 10.33 -0.43 25.92
N ALA A 25 10.80 -1.69 25.92
CA ALA A 25 11.49 -2.30 27.06
C ALA A 25 12.89 -1.71 27.32
N SER A 26 13.57 -1.18 26.30
CA SER A 26 14.87 -0.51 26.43
C SER A 26 14.82 0.90 27.04
N VAL A 27 13.61 1.47 27.22
CA VAL A 27 13.41 2.76 27.90
C VAL A 27 13.26 2.55 29.41
N ASN A 28 14.20 1.81 30.01
CA ASN A 28 14.39 1.79 31.46
C ASN A 28 15.62 2.66 31.78
N PRO A 29 15.47 3.82 32.45
CA PRO A 29 16.57 4.78 32.63
C PRO A 29 17.70 4.33 33.57
N SER A 30 17.63 3.13 34.16
CA SER A 30 18.41 2.79 35.35
C SER A 30 19.70 1.99 35.11
N ASN A 31 19.97 1.43 33.92
CA ASN A 31 21.19 0.63 33.69
C ASN A 31 21.98 1.18 32.49
N SER A 32 22.94 2.05 32.76
CA SER A 32 23.76 2.78 31.78
C SER A 32 25.01 2.02 31.30
N GLU A 33 24.97 0.68 31.20
CA GLU A 33 26.13 -0.12 30.75
C GLU A 33 25.89 -0.89 29.45
N ASN A 34 24.67 -0.93 28.92
CA ASN A 34 24.42 -1.40 27.56
C ASN A 34 24.38 -0.19 26.64
N ALA A 35 25.48 0.08 25.93
CA ALA A 35 25.49 1.07 24.86
C ALA A 35 24.26 0.83 23.96
N ILE A 36 23.31 1.75 23.99
CA ILE A 36 22.11 1.70 23.15
C ILE A 36 22.62 1.61 21.72
N LYS A 37 22.56 0.42 21.10
CA LYS A 37 22.80 0.30 19.66
C LYS A 37 21.80 1.26 19.03
N CYS A 38 22.30 2.31 18.38
CA CYS A 38 21.48 3.23 17.59
C CYS A 38 20.91 2.48 16.38
N THR A 39 19.93 1.61 16.63
CA THR A 39 19.03 1.07 15.62
C THR A 39 18.05 2.19 15.29
N GLY A 40 17.77 2.44 14.01
CA GLY A 40 16.79 3.48 13.63
C GLY A 40 15.38 3.18 14.13
N LEU A 41 14.42 4.06 13.83
CA LEU A 41 13.04 3.93 14.34
C LEU A 41 12.46 2.53 14.09
N PHE A 42 11.80 1.97 15.12
CA PHE A 42 11.19 0.62 15.12
C PHE A 42 12.17 -0.53 14.85
N GLY A 43 13.47 -0.30 15.05
CA GLY A 43 14.52 -1.29 14.78
C GLY A 43 14.94 -1.37 13.32
N PHE A 44 14.45 -0.47 12.45
CA PHE A 44 14.88 -0.40 11.05
C PHE A 44 16.12 0.48 10.92
N GLU A 45 17.22 -0.07 10.41
CA GLU A 45 18.47 0.69 10.25
C GLU A 45 18.33 1.88 9.31
N GLU A 46 17.47 1.77 8.30
CA GLU A 46 17.19 2.83 7.36
C GLU A 46 16.62 4.05 8.08
N LEU A 47 15.84 3.85 9.14
CA LEU A 47 15.14 4.93 9.85
C LEU A 47 15.99 5.62 10.92
N LYS A 48 17.32 5.65 10.76
CA LYS A 48 18.25 6.47 11.56
C LYS A 48 18.13 7.96 11.20
N GLU A 49 17.75 8.26 9.96
CA GLU A 49 17.58 9.62 9.44
C GLU A 49 16.25 9.78 8.70
N PRO A 50 15.67 11.00 8.58
CA PRO A 50 14.41 11.23 7.88
C PRO A 50 14.36 10.67 6.46
N ASN A 51 15.46 10.81 5.70
CA ASN A 51 15.56 10.33 4.32
C ASN A 51 15.54 8.80 4.22
N GLY A 52 15.82 8.12 5.34
CA GLY A 52 15.65 6.69 5.52
C GLY A 52 14.28 6.15 5.13
N LEU A 53 13.22 6.94 5.36
CA LEU A 53 11.87 6.55 4.97
C LEU A 53 11.71 6.40 3.45
N TYR A 54 12.43 7.17 2.64
CA TYR A 54 12.39 7.00 1.18
C TYR A 54 13.06 5.69 0.76
N LEU A 55 14.15 5.30 1.42
CA LEU A 55 14.80 4.02 1.16
C LEU A 55 13.89 2.86 1.59
N PHE A 56 13.27 2.96 2.77
CA PHE A 56 12.29 2.00 3.27
C PHE A 56 11.11 1.82 2.29
N GLN A 57 10.56 2.93 1.78
CA GLN A 57 9.52 2.94 0.75
C GLN A 57 9.99 2.30 -0.56
N LYS A 58 11.16 2.71 -1.08
CA LYS A 58 11.71 2.22 -2.35
C LYS A 58 11.93 0.70 -2.33
N ASN A 59 12.47 0.18 -1.22
CA ASN A 59 12.70 -1.25 -1.05
C ASN A 59 11.37 -2.02 -1.03
N ALA A 60 10.36 -1.49 -0.33
CA ALA A 60 9.02 -2.07 -0.31
C ALA A 60 8.37 -2.07 -1.70
N TYR A 61 8.46 -0.96 -2.45
CA TYR A 61 7.88 -0.88 -3.79
C TYR A 61 8.54 -1.84 -4.76
N ARG A 62 9.89 -1.91 -4.75
CA ARG A 62 10.62 -2.87 -5.56
C ARG A 62 10.18 -4.30 -5.25
N LYS A 63 9.99 -4.64 -3.98
CA LYS A 63 9.50 -5.98 -3.58
C LYS A 63 8.08 -6.23 -4.07
N ALA A 64 7.17 -5.27 -3.88
CA ALA A 64 5.80 -5.37 -4.35
C ALA A 64 5.73 -5.54 -5.88
N GLU A 65 6.52 -4.78 -6.63
CA GLU A 65 6.60 -4.89 -8.09
C GLU A 65 7.10 -6.25 -8.56
N ILE A 66 8.12 -6.81 -7.90
CA ILE A 66 8.62 -8.18 -8.21
C ILE A 66 7.52 -9.21 -7.98
N LEU A 67 6.85 -9.18 -6.83
CA LEU A 67 5.75 -10.10 -6.50
C LEU A 67 4.58 -9.96 -7.48
N MET A 68 4.24 -8.71 -7.86
CA MET A 68 3.22 -8.45 -8.85
C MET A 68 3.58 -8.99 -10.24
N GLN A 69 4.86 -8.94 -10.62
CA GLN A 69 5.34 -9.54 -11.87
C GLN A 69 5.29 -11.07 -11.82
N GLU A 70 5.60 -11.68 -10.67
CA GLU A 70 5.47 -13.14 -10.47
C GLU A 70 4.01 -13.58 -10.67
N ILE A 71 3.04 -12.85 -10.10
CA ILE A 71 1.60 -13.12 -10.30
C ILE A 71 1.23 -13.14 -11.79
N LYS A 72 1.74 -12.19 -12.58
CA LYS A 72 1.42 -12.09 -14.02
C LYS A 72 2.10 -13.17 -14.87
N ASN A 73 3.25 -13.68 -14.44
CA ASN A 73 4.07 -14.59 -15.22
C ASN A 73 3.81 -16.07 -14.88
N GLU A 74 3.40 -16.39 -13.66
CA GLU A 74 3.16 -17.77 -13.23
C GLU A 74 1.66 -18.04 -13.14
N GLU A 75 1.05 -18.45 -14.27
CA GLU A 75 -0.39 -18.62 -14.36
C GLU A 75 -0.95 -19.68 -13.36
N HIS A 76 -0.12 -20.61 -12.83
CA HIS A 76 -0.63 -21.78 -12.08
C HIS A 76 0.28 -22.38 -10.96
N LYS A 77 1.28 -21.67 -10.41
CA LYS A 77 2.23 -22.29 -9.44
C LYS A 77 2.32 -21.64 -8.06
N CYS A 78 1.95 -20.38 -7.91
CA CYS A 78 1.97 -19.67 -6.64
C CYS A 78 0.57 -19.62 -6.02
N ASN A 79 0.46 -19.79 -4.70
CA ASN A 79 -0.77 -19.48 -3.98
C ASN A 79 -1.01 -17.96 -4.10
N LEU A 80 -1.83 -17.60 -5.07
CA LEU A 80 -2.08 -16.23 -5.50
C LEU A 80 -2.54 -15.32 -4.35
N VAL A 81 -3.33 -15.87 -3.42
CA VAL A 81 -3.79 -15.13 -2.24
C VAL A 81 -2.60 -14.76 -1.35
N MET A 82 -1.66 -15.68 -1.13
CA MET A 82 -0.46 -15.38 -0.34
C MET A 82 0.41 -14.30 -0.98
N VAL A 83 0.56 -14.32 -2.31
CA VAL A 83 1.36 -13.29 -2.99
C VAL A 83 0.67 -11.93 -2.91
N CYS A 84 -0.65 -11.88 -3.04
CA CYS A 84 -1.45 -10.66 -2.84
C CYS A 84 -1.31 -10.11 -1.42
N ASP A 85 -1.46 -10.98 -0.42
CA ASP A 85 -1.31 -10.65 0.99
C ASP A 85 0.09 -10.08 1.27
N GLU A 86 1.14 -10.71 0.73
CA GLU A 86 2.52 -10.24 0.87
C GLU A 86 2.76 -8.87 0.20
N VAL A 87 2.14 -8.61 -0.96
CA VAL A 87 2.18 -7.29 -1.62
C VAL A 87 1.51 -6.24 -0.73
N LEU A 88 0.30 -6.53 -0.25
CA LEU A 88 -0.46 -5.60 0.58
C LEU A 88 0.23 -5.35 1.93
N ASP A 89 0.71 -6.39 2.62
CA ASP A 89 1.48 -6.26 3.87
C ASP A 89 2.71 -5.38 3.67
N THR A 90 3.46 -5.63 2.58
CA THR A 90 4.65 -4.84 2.25
C THR A 90 4.33 -3.35 2.09
N LEU A 91 3.21 -3.01 1.44
CA LEU A 91 2.79 -1.62 1.23
C LEU A 91 2.15 -0.99 2.47
N TYR A 92 1.28 -1.71 3.17
CA TYR A 92 0.61 -1.25 4.39
C TYR A 92 1.59 -1.03 5.53
N ARG A 93 2.68 -1.80 5.62
CA ARG A 93 3.75 -1.55 6.58
C ARG A 93 4.40 -0.19 6.39
N VAL A 94 4.72 0.18 5.14
CA VAL A 94 5.26 1.51 4.83
C VAL A 94 4.26 2.60 5.19
N GLN A 95 3.00 2.43 4.80
CA GLN A 95 1.95 3.39 5.10
C GLN A 95 1.77 3.56 6.61
N THR A 96 1.83 2.48 7.38
CA THR A 96 1.63 2.49 8.84
C THR A 96 2.77 3.19 9.55
N VAL A 97 4.02 2.83 9.21
CA VAL A 97 5.23 3.50 9.73
C VAL A 97 5.19 4.99 9.42
N ALA A 98 4.90 5.36 8.16
CA ALA A 98 4.81 6.75 7.75
C ALA A 98 3.66 7.49 8.43
N ASN A 99 2.49 6.86 8.61
CA ASN A 99 1.36 7.46 9.30
C ASN A 99 1.69 7.72 10.77
N PHE A 100 2.29 6.75 11.45
CA PHE A 100 2.70 6.89 12.84
C PHE A 100 3.69 8.05 13.01
N ILE A 101 4.76 8.07 12.21
CA ILE A 101 5.78 9.12 12.30
C ILE A 101 5.16 10.50 12.01
N ARG A 102 4.26 10.60 11.03
CA ARG A 102 3.55 11.85 10.71
C ARG A 102 2.69 12.35 11.88
N LEU A 103 2.07 11.44 12.63
CA LEU A 103 1.19 11.78 13.76
C LEU A 103 1.96 12.10 15.04
N VAL A 104 3.02 11.34 15.32
CA VAL A 104 3.77 11.40 16.59
C VAL A 104 4.96 12.38 16.52
N LEU A 105 5.59 12.51 15.36
CA LEU A 105 6.75 13.38 15.14
C LEU A 105 6.46 14.46 14.06
N PRO A 106 5.51 15.38 14.30
CA PRO A 106 5.10 16.36 13.30
C PRO A 106 6.14 17.47 13.03
N LYS A 107 7.19 17.61 13.85
CA LYS A 107 8.22 18.67 13.70
C LYS A 107 9.33 18.27 12.70
N LYS A 108 9.97 19.31 12.11
CA LYS A 108 10.79 19.31 10.88
C LYS A 108 11.73 18.10 10.70
N GLY A 109 11.78 17.57 9.47
CA GLY A 109 12.55 16.39 9.07
C GLY A 109 11.64 15.19 8.84
N PHE A 110 11.51 14.33 9.85
CA PHE A 110 10.74 13.08 9.79
C PHE A 110 9.27 13.30 9.40
N GLY A 111 8.58 14.28 9.99
CA GLY A 111 7.15 14.51 9.71
C GLY A 111 6.85 14.88 8.25
N VAL A 112 7.74 15.66 7.61
CA VAL A 112 7.57 16.08 6.20
C VAL A 112 7.77 14.89 5.27
N VAL A 113 8.85 14.13 5.48
CA VAL A 113 9.15 12.94 4.68
C VAL A 113 8.06 11.89 4.88
N ALA A 114 7.67 11.63 6.13
CA ALA A 114 6.61 10.68 6.47
C ALA A 114 5.26 11.06 5.86
N LYS A 115 4.90 12.36 5.83
CA LYS A 115 3.69 12.81 5.13
C LYS A 115 3.75 12.46 3.64
N ARG A 116 4.88 12.70 2.98
CA ARG A 116 5.03 12.38 1.54
C ARG A 116 4.97 10.88 1.30
N VAL A 117 5.75 10.09 2.05
CA VAL A 117 5.78 8.62 1.95
C VAL A 117 4.41 8.00 2.22
N TYR A 118 3.65 8.53 3.20
CA TYR A 118 2.29 8.09 3.48
C TYR A 118 1.37 8.28 2.26
N PHE A 119 1.35 9.48 1.66
CA PHE A 119 0.47 9.75 0.53
C PHE A 119 0.89 9.02 -0.74
N ASP A 120 2.19 8.87 -0.98
CA ASP A 120 2.71 8.11 -2.12
C ASP A 120 2.35 6.62 -1.98
N SER A 121 2.46 6.06 -0.77
CA SER A 121 2.08 4.65 -0.49
C SER A 121 0.58 4.44 -0.58
N LYS A 122 -0.21 5.39 -0.07
CA LYS A 122 -1.65 5.38 -0.29
C LYS A 122 -1.99 5.38 -1.78
N ARG A 123 -1.34 6.24 -2.57
CA ARG A 123 -1.56 6.30 -4.02
C ARG A 123 -1.16 5.00 -4.71
N PHE A 124 -0.10 4.34 -4.27
CA PHE A 124 0.28 3.02 -4.80
C PHE A 124 -0.82 1.99 -4.55
N ILE A 125 -1.27 1.88 -3.29
CA ILE A 125 -2.34 0.94 -2.89
C ILE A 125 -3.64 1.26 -3.65
N ASP A 126 -4.01 2.54 -3.76
CA ASP A 126 -5.18 2.97 -4.54
C ASP A 126 -5.05 2.57 -6.03
N ARG A 127 -3.85 2.65 -6.63
CA ARG A 127 -3.63 2.17 -8.00
C ARG A 127 -3.78 0.66 -8.11
N LEU A 128 -3.27 -0.10 -7.14
CA LEU A 128 -3.40 -1.55 -7.09
C LEU A 128 -4.87 -1.98 -7.07
N TYR A 129 -5.69 -1.39 -6.18
CA TYR A 129 -7.13 -1.69 -6.14
C TYR A 129 -7.87 -1.24 -7.40
N ASN A 130 -7.35 -0.25 -8.13
CA ASN A 130 -7.91 0.21 -9.40
C ASN A 130 -7.42 -0.55 -10.63
N ASP A 131 -6.43 -1.44 -10.48
CA ASP A 131 -5.89 -2.23 -11.58
C ASP A 131 -6.90 -3.31 -11.97
N ARG A 132 -7.47 -3.17 -13.18
CA ARG A 132 -8.48 -4.09 -13.70
C ARG A 132 -7.89 -5.45 -14.05
N GLU A 133 -6.64 -5.49 -14.50
CA GLU A 133 -5.96 -6.75 -14.83
C GLU A 133 -5.80 -7.59 -13.56
N PHE A 134 -5.31 -6.95 -12.48
CA PHE A 134 -5.23 -7.56 -11.16
C PHE A 134 -6.61 -8.03 -10.68
N TYR A 135 -7.62 -7.17 -10.71
CA TYR A 135 -8.98 -7.54 -10.31
C TYR A 135 -9.52 -8.76 -11.06
N TYR A 136 -9.42 -8.78 -12.39
CA TYR A 136 -9.92 -9.91 -13.18
C TYR A 136 -9.12 -11.19 -12.95
N PHE A 137 -7.82 -11.06 -12.70
CA PHE A 137 -6.96 -12.19 -12.35
C PHE A 137 -7.46 -12.87 -11.06
N PHE A 138 -7.64 -12.10 -9.98
CA PHE A 138 -8.18 -12.61 -8.72
C PHE A 138 -9.62 -13.11 -8.83
N LYS A 139 -10.46 -12.46 -9.63
CA LYS A 139 -11.84 -12.89 -9.89
C LYS A 139 -11.93 -14.18 -10.70
N LYS A 140 -10.94 -14.48 -11.54
CA LYS A 140 -10.84 -15.77 -12.22
C LYS A 140 -10.46 -16.87 -11.22
N ALA A 141 -9.50 -16.58 -10.33
CA ALA A 141 -9.04 -17.48 -9.29
C ALA A 141 -10.15 -17.88 -8.28
N THR A 142 -11.19 -17.06 -8.07
CA THR A 142 -12.34 -17.47 -7.24
C THR A 142 -13.30 -18.45 -7.93
N LYS A 143 -13.22 -18.60 -9.25
CA LYS A 143 -14.09 -19.50 -10.02
C LYS A 143 -13.47 -20.85 -10.31
N ASP A 144 -12.14 -20.96 -10.19
CA ASP A 144 -11.45 -22.21 -10.38
C ASP A 144 -11.69 -23.13 -9.18
N LYS A 145 -12.49 -24.18 -9.39
CA LYS A 145 -12.88 -25.11 -8.32
C LYS A 145 -11.68 -25.81 -7.70
N HIS A 146 -10.60 -26.04 -8.43
CA HIS A 146 -9.41 -26.69 -7.88
C HIS A 146 -8.69 -25.78 -6.90
N GLU A 147 -8.50 -24.50 -7.24
CA GLU A 147 -7.85 -23.55 -6.33
C GLU A 147 -8.74 -23.19 -5.12
N VAL A 148 -10.06 -23.16 -5.30
CA VAL A 148 -11.00 -22.83 -4.21
C VAL A 148 -11.05 -23.94 -3.15
N LEU A 149 -10.90 -25.21 -3.55
CA LEU A 149 -10.97 -26.36 -2.65
C LEU A 149 -9.70 -26.54 -1.80
N GLU A 150 -8.57 -25.98 -2.20
CA GLU A 150 -7.29 -26.06 -1.48
C GLU A 150 -7.00 -24.85 -0.58
N ARG A 151 -7.90 -23.85 -0.54
CA ARG A 151 -7.70 -22.63 0.26
C ARG A 151 -8.09 -22.79 1.72
N GLU A 152 -7.26 -22.23 2.58
CA GLU A 152 -7.62 -22.01 3.98
C GLU A 152 -8.75 -20.96 4.08
N PRO A 153 -9.64 -21.02 5.09
CA PRO A 153 -10.71 -20.04 5.27
C PRO A 153 -10.21 -18.58 5.31
N ILE A 154 -9.02 -18.36 5.87
CA ILE A 154 -8.39 -17.04 5.93
C ILE A 154 -8.01 -16.49 4.55
N ASP A 155 -7.60 -17.36 3.63
CA ASP A 155 -7.24 -16.96 2.27
C ASP A 155 -8.49 -16.54 1.49
N THR A 156 -9.58 -17.29 1.64
CA THR A 156 -10.87 -16.95 1.02
C THR A 156 -11.36 -15.59 1.50
N TYR A 157 -11.29 -15.33 2.81
CA TYR A 157 -11.66 -14.03 3.38
C TYR A 157 -10.80 -12.88 2.82
N ALA A 158 -9.46 -13.05 2.78
CA ALA A 158 -8.56 -12.01 2.29
C ALA A 158 -8.82 -11.68 0.81
N LEU A 159 -9.09 -12.71 0.01
CA LEU A 159 -9.40 -12.55 -1.41
C LEU A 159 -10.75 -11.85 -1.64
N ASP A 160 -11.78 -12.24 -0.90
CA ASP A 160 -13.11 -11.62 -0.98
C ASP A 160 -13.05 -10.14 -0.58
N GLU A 161 -12.31 -9.82 0.47
CA GLU A 161 -12.11 -8.44 0.91
C GLU A 161 -11.35 -7.61 -0.14
N PHE A 162 -10.30 -8.18 -0.75
CA PHE A 162 -9.60 -7.52 -1.85
C PHE A 162 -10.54 -7.19 -3.03
N LEU A 163 -11.32 -8.17 -3.48
CA LEU A 163 -12.27 -8.00 -4.58
C LEU A 163 -13.32 -6.95 -4.25
N ARG A 164 -13.87 -6.97 -3.03
CA ARG A 164 -14.85 -5.99 -2.55
C ARG A 164 -14.29 -4.57 -2.54
N VAL A 165 -13.06 -4.37 -2.07
CA VAL A 165 -12.41 -3.05 -2.07
C VAL A 165 -12.13 -2.59 -3.51
N SER A 166 -11.67 -3.48 -4.38
CA SER A 166 -11.41 -3.18 -5.79
C SER A 166 -12.68 -2.76 -6.55
N GLU A 167 -13.79 -3.48 -6.38
CA GLU A 167 -15.09 -3.15 -7.00
C GLU A 167 -15.60 -1.77 -6.58
N ASN A 168 -15.50 -1.46 -5.28
CA ASN A 168 -15.84 -0.13 -4.76
C ASN A 168 -14.95 0.95 -5.37
N SER A 169 -13.64 0.68 -5.49
CA SER A 169 -12.69 1.61 -6.07
C SER A 169 -12.98 1.89 -7.55
N HIS A 170 -13.28 0.86 -8.36
CA HIS A 170 -13.68 1.02 -9.76
C HIS A 170 -14.97 1.83 -9.89
N SER A 171 -15.98 1.54 -9.06
CA SER A 171 -17.24 2.29 -9.06
C SER A 171 -17.02 3.79 -8.78
N ILE A 172 -16.17 4.12 -7.81
CA ILE A 172 -15.81 5.50 -7.49
C ILE A 172 -15.08 6.16 -8.68
N LEU A 173 -14.15 5.45 -9.32
CA LEU A 173 -13.41 5.94 -10.48
C LEU A 173 -14.34 6.22 -11.67
N ASP A 174 -15.26 5.31 -11.97
CA ASP A 174 -16.20 5.46 -13.07
C ASP A 174 -17.16 6.64 -12.83
N LYS A 175 -17.65 6.83 -11.60
CA LYS A 175 -18.43 8.01 -11.21
C LYS A 175 -17.64 9.32 -11.40
N ARG A 176 -16.35 9.33 -11.04
CA ARG A 176 -15.48 10.50 -11.24
C ARG A 176 -15.27 10.81 -12.72
N LYS A 177 -15.00 9.80 -13.55
CA LYS A 177 -14.84 9.97 -15.01
C LYS A 177 -16.10 10.52 -15.65
N LYS A 178 -17.26 9.98 -15.28
CA LYS A 178 -18.56 10.48 -15.75
C LYS A 178 -18.74 11.97 -15.42
N ARG A 179 -18.45 12.36 -14.18
CA ARG A 179 -18.57 13.76 -13.74
C ARG A 179 -17.59 14.69 -14.46
N ILE A 180 -16.37 14.22 -14.78
CA ILE A 180 -15.41 15.01 -15.57
C ILE A 180 -15.95 15.23 -16.98
N ALA A 181 -16.46 14.19 -17.65
CA ALA A 181 -17.05 14.30 -18.98
C ALA A 181 -18.28 15.22 -19.01
N GLU A 182 -19.13 15.17 -17.97
CA GLU A 182 -20.25 16.11 -17.80
C GLU A 182 -19.77 17.56 -17.69
N LEU A 183 -18.73 17.82 -16.90
CA LEU A 183 -18.17 19.17 -16.74
C LEU A 183 -17.47 19.66 -18.00
N GLU A 184 -16.76 18.79 -18.73
CA GLU A 184 -16.15 19.11 -20.02
C GLU A 184 -17.22 19.44 -21.07
N TRP A 185 -18.33 18.70 -21.08
CA TRP A 185 -19.47 18.98 -21.95
C TRP A 185 -20.11 20.34 -21.62
N ASP A 186 -20.40 20.60 -20.35
CA ASP A 186 -20.95 21.87 -19.87
C ASP A 186 -20.08 23.06 -20.32
N LEU A 187 -18.75 22.94 -20.15
CA LEU A 187 -17.78 23.92 -20.62
C LEU A 187 -17.82 24.11 -22.15
N ALA A 188 -17.89 23.02 -22.92
CA ALA A 188 -17.91 23.07 -24.38
C ALA A 188 -19.17 23.72 -24.95
N VAL A 189 -20.33 23.54 -24.30
CA VAL A 189 -21.62 24.13 -24.73
C VAL A 189 -21.87 25.51 -24.12
N GLY A 190 -20.91 26.07 -23.38
CA GLY A 190 -21.02 27.38 -22.74
C GLY A 190 -21.96 27.42 -21.53
N PHE A 191 -22.38 26.26 -21.02
CA PHE A 191 -23.22 26.15 -19.84
C PHE A 191 -22.34 26.19 -18.59
N ARG A 192 -22.40 27.29 -17.82
CA ARG A 192 -21.78 27.31 -16.48
C ARG A 192 -22.77 26.71 -15.48
N SER A 193 -22.57 25.45 -15.12
CA SER A 193 -23.20 24.90 -13.93
C SER A 193 -22.76 25.72 -12.69
N PRO A 194 -23.64 26.01 -11.72
CA PRO A 194 -23.26 26.64 -10.45
C PRO A 194 -22.18 25.87 -9.67
N GLN A 195 -21.92 24.63 -10.06
CA GLN A 195 -21.00 23.69 -9.41
C GLN A 195 -19.72 23.48 -10.24
N THR A 196 -19.44 24.31 -11.24
CA THR A 196 -18.19 24.27 -12.02
C THR A 196 -17.11 24.99 -11.21
N PRO A 197 -16.21 24.29 -10.48
CA PRO A 197 -15.14 24.98 -9.78
C PRO A 197 -14.15 25.54 -10.80
N ASP A 198 -13.72 26.79 -10.59
CA ASP A 198 -12.66 27.48 -11.37
C ASP A 198 -11.33 26.67 -11.47
N ILE A 199 -11.17 25.64 -10.64
CA ILE A 199 -10.01 24.75 -10.58
C ILE A 199 -9.90 23.82 -11.81
N LEU A 200 -10.99 23.53 -12.53
CA LEU A 200 -10.90 22.74 -13.77
C LEU A 200 -10.36 23.58 -14.93
N LEU A 201 -10.65 24.88 -14.96
CA LEU A 201 -10.12 25.81 -15.96
C LEU A 201 -8.60 25.96 -15.84
N SER A 202 -8.05 25.97 -14.62
CA SER A 202 -6.60 26.12 -14.41
C SER A 202 -5.78 24.89 -14.79
N ARG A 203 -6.38 23.70 -14.87
CA ARG A 203 -5.70 22.48 -15.37
C ARG A 203 -5.73 22.35 -16.89
N LEU A 204 -6.77 22.85 -17.56
CA LEU A 204 -6.88 22.80 -19.02
C LEU A 204 -6.06 23.90 -19.74
N LEU A 205 -5.73 24.99 -19.05
CA LEU A 205 -4.94 26.10 -19.62
C LEU A 205 -3.42 25.99 -19.36
N HIS A 206 -2.96 24.94 -18.67
CA HIS A 206 -1.56 24.75 -18.29
C HIS A 206 -0.97 23.38 -18.67
N GLU A 207 -1.56 22.69 -19.66
CA GLU A 207 -0.82 21.69 -20.44
C GLU A 207 -0.11 22.35 -21.62
#